data_AF-A0A926DTC7-F1
#
_entry.id   AF-A0A926DTC7-F1
#
_cell.length_a   1.000
_cell.length_b   1.000
_cell.length_c   1.000
_cell.angle_alpha   90.00
_cell.angle_beta   90.00
_cell.angle_gamma   90.00
#
_symmetry.space_group_name_H-M   'P 1'
#
loop_
_entity.id
_entity.type
_entity.pdbx_description
1 polymer ?
#
loop_
_entity_poly.entity_id
_entity_poly.type
_entity_poly.pdbx_seq_one_letter_code
_entity_poly.pdbx_strand_id
1 'polypeptide(L)'
;MESREEIFAGKLNVEIDCQCGRKHKAAIDRIIIGRGALDHLPEIMQEQGKESAFLLADETTWQVAGQRIEEMLRQQSLRTYAHVYHRDGVLEADERAVEEGCAAVAQLGERPSVLIAVGSGTLNDLGKAVAHAAGCPQWVVGTAPSMDGYASTVAALTKNDIKISEYYDPPAVIIGDTQIMQTAPRSMVLAGIGDMAAKYNAILEWRISHLVNGEYYCAFIADGMLETTDQVMRLALEAPTEGPLADELLERLMEGLVASGIYMSYTGSSRAASGAEHHLSHFWEMWLQLSGKPPIFHGVKVGVGSMILDKLYREFLPYTIPQQEAKRFLEQFDEEADRAEIAEVYGKAAPTVLADYDFQRDVRLQRLERLVQLKPQIDEEITRMLPRLDLMKQAMFHTGATVDWRQLPGITAKVVRQAILRGKEIRPQYTILQMALETRFPMDDFVDQVLHDGAGGEQRQDIPILQPREREQIDLEQMEQKVTSLDKMEETDMEDEKVMAAAVETQEETVAEAGKAVDAIKQPEEEKKLAAAKRRGRPKKEEGEAKPKAAAKKTTAKKAPSTRNAASASTAKKKVAEKAAPKEVNPPARRKKEELPYYLL
;
A
#
# COMPACT_ATOMS: atom_id res chain seq x y z
N MET A 1 -17.39 19.33 -14.65
CA MET A 1 -16.39 19.01 -15.69
C MET A 1 -15.34 20.11 -15.67
N GLU A 2 -14.57 20.12 -14.60
CA GLU A 2 -13.23 20.66 -14.55
C GLU A 2 -12.32 19.91 -15.54
N SER A 3 -11.13 20.45 -15.73
CA SER A 3 -10.14 19.96 -16.69
C SER A 3 -9.60 18.59 -16.28
N ARG A 4 -9.64 17.61 -17.19
CA ARG A 4 -9.17 16.23 -16.96
C ARG A 4 -7.64 16.08 -16.75
N GLU A 5 -6.92 17.17 -16.52
CA GLU A 5 -5.50 17.18 -16.15
C GLU A 5 -5.28 17.12 -14.62
N GLU A 6 -6.31 17.40 -13.83
CA GLU A 6 -6.22 17.66 -12.39
C GLU A 6 -5.87 16.43 -11.53
N ILE A 7 -6.16 15.21 -11.97
CA ILE A 7 -5.83 14.00 -11.20
C ILE A 7 -4.32 13.83 -11.01
N PHE A 8 -3.49 14.26 -11.97
CA PHE A 8 -2.03 14.14 -11.92
C PHE A 8 -1.27 15.48 -11.85
N ALA A 9 -1.97 16.61 -11.97
CA ALA A 9 -1.40 17.94 -11.83
C ALA A 9 -0.63 18.09 -10.52
N GLY A 10 0.65 18.45 -10.59
CA GLY A 10 1.52 18.60 -9.40
C GLY A 10 1.84 17.30 -8.65
N LYS A 11 1.64 16.12 -9.24
CA LYS A 11 1.90 14.81 -8.60
C LYS A 11 3.05 13.99 -9.20
N LEU A 12 3.54 14.36 -10.39
CA LEU A 12 4.51 13.58 -11.19
C LEU A 12 5.94 14.13 -11.06
N ASN A 13 6.91 13.24 -10.78
CA ASN A 13 8.34 13.47 -10.49
C ASN A 13 8.68 14.58 -9.45
N VAL A 14 7.69 15.27 -8.89
CA VAL A 14 7.84 16.24 -7.79
C VAL A 14 7.80 15.56 -6.42
N GLU A 15 8.31 16.28 -5.43
CA GLU A 15 8.22 15.90 -4.02
C GLU A 15 7.16 16.78 -3.34
N ILE A 16 6.10 16.16 -2.84
CA ILE A 16 5.00 16.82 -2.13
C ILE A 16 5.27 16.73 -0.63
N ASP A 17 5.38 17.89 0.03
CA ASP A 17 5.34 17.99 1.49
C ASP A 17 3.88 17.83 1.97
N CYS A 18 3.51 16.65 2.45
CA CYS A 18 2.12 16.30 2.75
C CYS A 18 1.75 16.60 4.22
N GLN A 19 0.48 16.95 4.45
CA GLN A 19 -0.08 17.26 5.77
C GLN A 19 -0.01 16.07 6.77
N CYS A 20 0.17 14.84 6.29
CA CYS A 20 0.43 13.66 7.12
C CYS A 20 1.84 13.64 7.77
N GLY A 21 2.67 14.65 7.53
CA GLY A 21 4.04 14.73 8.05
C GLY A 21 5.07 13.88 7.30
N ARG A 22 4.68 13.26 6.17
CA ARG A 22 5.59 12.59 5.24
C ARG A 22 5.73 13.37 3.94
N LYS A 23 6.83 13.09 3.24
CA LYS A 23 7.01 13.50 1.84
C LYS A 23 6.47 12.41 0.91
N HIS A 24 5.91 12.81 -0.22
CA HIS A 24 5.36 11.91 -1.24
C HIS A 24 5.97 12.20 -2.61
N LYS A 25 6.36 11.15 -3.34
CA LYS A 25 6.91 11.24 -4.70
C LYS A 25 6.61 9.96 -5.47
N ALA A 26 6.30 10.10 -6.76
CA ALA A 26 6.27 9.02 -7.73
C ALA A 26 7.30 9.32 -8.83
N ALA A 27 8.11 8.33 -9.21
CA ALA A 27 9.18 8.47 -10.19
C ALA A 27 8.67 8.32 -11.64
N ILE A 28 7.59 9.04 -11.97
CA ILE A 28 6.91 9.03 -13.26
C ILE A 28 7.06 10.43 -13.87
N ASP A 29 7.55 10.51 -15.10
CA ASP A 29 7.79 11.77 -15.82
C ASP A 29 6.54 12.28 -16.55
N ARG A 30 5.74 11.38 -17.15
CA ARG A 30 4.54 11.76 -17.91
C ARG A 30 3.47 10.66 -17.92
N ILE A 31 2.22 11.08 -17.89
CA ILE A 31 1.05 10.23 -18.09
C ILE A 31 0.22 10.86 -19.20
N ILE A 32 -0.23 10.07 -20.17
CA ILE A 32 -1.22 10.51 -21.17
C ILE A 32 -2.29 9.42 -21.29
N ILE A 33 -3.52 9.75 -20.91
CA ILE A 33 -4.67 8.85 -20.98
C ILE A 33 -5.77 9.58 -21.73
N GLY A 34 -6.49 8.89 -22.62
CA GLY A 34 -7.54 9.48 -23.45
C GLY A 34 -7.49 9.01 -24.90
N ARG A 35 -8.34 9.61 -25.74
CA ARG A 35 -8.51 9.17 -27.14
C ARG A 35 -7.34 9.59 -28.03
N GLY A 36 -6.65 8.63 -28.64
CA GLY A 36 -5.48 8.90 -29.49
C GLY A 36 -4.20 9.17 -28.70
N ALA A 37 -4.16 8.86 -27.40
CA ALA A 37 -3.00 9.12 -26.53
C ALA A 37 -1.70 8.49 -27.05
N LEU A 38 -1.76 7.45 -27.90
CA LEU A 38 -0.58 6.85 -28.50
C LEU A 38 0.14 7.77 -29.49
N ASP A 39 -0.56 8.68 -30.17
CA ASP A 39 0.03 9.53 -31.22
C ASP A 39 1.09 10.51 -30.69
N HIS A 40 1.09 10.80 -29.38
CA HIS A 40 2.13 11.57 -28.71
C HIS A 40 3.43 10.79 -28.45
N LEU A 41 3.44 9.46 -28.55
CA LEU A 41 4.62 8.64 -28.20
C LEU A 41 5.94 9.11 -28.87
N PRO A 42 5.98 9.46 -30.18
CA PRO A 42 7.21 9.91 -30.83
C PRO A 42 7.65 11.32 -30.38
N GLU A 43 6.70 12.20 -30.06
CA GLU A 43 6.94 13.54 -29.50
C GLU A 43 7.64 13.42 -28.14
N ILE A 44 7.11 12.60 -27.22
CA ILE A 44 7.70 12.36 -25.91
C ILE A 44 9.11 11.74 -26.05
N MET A 45 9.35 10.87 -27.03
CA MET A 45 10.68 10.32 -27.30
C MET A 45 11.67 11.41 -27.74
N GLN A 46 11.25 12.33 -28.61
CA GLN A 46 12.09 13.44 -29.06
C GLN A 46 12.37 14.43 -27.92
N GLU A 47 11.36 14.82 -27.13
CA GLU A 47 11.49 15.70 -25.98
C GLU A 47 12.42 15.13 -24.88
N GLN A 48 12.31 13.83 -24.59
CA GLN A 48 13.17 13.16 -23.61
C GLN A 48 14.51 12.66 -24.18
N GLY A 49 14.86 13.00 -25.43
CA GLY A 49 16.13 12.60 -26.06
C GLY A 49 16.32 11.09 -26.21
N LYS A 50 15.25 10.32 -26.42
CA LYS A 50 15.31 8.86 -26.63
C LYS A 50 15.59 8.57 -28.12
N GLU A 51 16.81 8.14 -28.44
CA GLU A 51 17.17 7.78 -29.83
C GLU A 51 16.72 6.37 -30.24
N SER A 52 16.43 5.51 -29.27
CA SER A 52 16.16 4.09 -29.49
C SER A 52 15.14 3.49 -28.52
N ALA A 53 14.22 2.69 -29.03
CA ALA A 53 13.21 1.96 -28.26
C ALA A 53 13.31 0.45 -28.50
N PHE A 54 13.16 -0.33 -27.42
CA PHE A 54 12.94 -1.77 -27.48
C PHE A 54 11.50 -2.09 -27.06
N LEU A 55 10.69 -2.60 -27.98
CA LEU A 55 9.28 -2.95 -27.74
C LEU A 55 9.20 -4.36 -27.15
N LEU A 56 8.45 -4.52 -26.07
CA LEU A 56 8.18 -5.81 -25.43
C LEU A 56 6.68 -6.11 -25.49
N ALA A 57 6.29 -7.13 -26.23
CA ALA A 57 4.90 -7.47 -26.52
C ALA A 57 4.66 -9.00 -26.54
N ASP A 58 3.40 -9.41 -26.60
CA ASP A 58 2.96 -10.75 -26.99
C ASP A 58 2.29 -10.72 -28.39
N GLU A 59 1.94 -11.88 -28.93
CA GLU A 59 1.35 -12.01 -30.28
C GLU A 59 0.04 -11.22 -30.47
N THR A 60 -0.71 -10.94 -29.40
CA THR A 60 -1.98 -10.21 -29.45
C THR A 60 -1.75 -8.70 -29.35
N THR A 61 -0.97 -8.27 -28.36
CA THR A 61 -0.60 -6.88 -28.12
C THR A 61 0.29 -6.30 -29.22
N TRP A 62 1.07 -7.14 -29.91
CA TRP A 62 1.79 -6.77 -31.13
C TRP A 62 0.83 -6.34 -32.26
N GLN A 63 -0.28 -7.07 -32.45
CA GLN A 63 -1.31 -6.73 -33.44
C GLN A 63 -2.15 -5.53 -33.01
N VAL A 64 -2.49 -5.43 -31.72
CA VAL A 64 -3.34 -4.37 -31.14
C VAL A 64 -2.63 -3.00 -31.12
N ALA A 65 -1.31 -2.96 -30.87
CA ALA A 65 -0.57 -1.70 -30.76
C ALA A 65 0.89 -1.77 -31.24
N GLY A 66 1.59 -2.89 -31.05
CA GLY A 66 3.04 -2.98 -31.29
C GLY A 66 3.48 -2.64 -32.72
N GLN A 67 2.75 -3.11 -33.73
CA GLN A 67 3.01 -2.78 -35.14
C GLN A 67 2.86 -1.28 -35.43
N ARG A 68 1.80 -0.64 -34.92
CA ARG A 68 1.55 0.81 -35.05
C ARG A 68 2.69 1.61 -34.40
N ILE A 69 3.15 1.19 -33.22
CA ILE A 69 4.29 1.80 -32.53
C ILE A 69 5.57 1.66 -33.36
N GLU A 70 5.86 0.45 -33.85
CA GLU A 70 7.07 0.20 -34.64
C GLU A 70 7.11 1.04 -35.92
N GLU A 71 5.97 1.19 -36.61
CA GLU A 71 5.85 2.05 -37.78
C GLU A 71 6.02 3.54 -37.41
N MET A 72 5.28 4.06 -36.43
CA MET A 72 5.33 5.48 -36.02
C MET A 72 6.75 5.91 -35.63
N LEU A 73 7.47 5.09 -34.87
CA LEU A 73 8.83 5.39 -34.44
C LEU A 73 9.83 5.31 -35.61
N ARG A 74 9.68 4.34 -36.52
CA ARG A 74 10.51 4.27 -37.74
C ARG A 74 10.26 5.42 -38.71
N GLN A 75 9.02 5.90 -38.84
CA GLN A 75 8.71 7.10 -39.64
C GLN A 75 9.44 8.35 -39.10
N GLN A 76 9.64 8.44 -37.79
CA GLN A 76 10.44 9.49 -37.13
C GLN A 76 11.96 9.19 -37.10
N SER A 77 12.42 8.18 -37.85
CA SER A 77 13.83 7.73 -37.90
C SER A 77 14.40 7.24 -36.55
N LEU A 78 13.56 6.88 -35.58
CA LEU A 78 13.99 6.37 -34.28
C LEU A 78 14.35 4.88 -34.36
N ARG A 79 15.47 4.49 -33.74
CA ARG A 79 15.97 3.10 -33.78
C ARG A 79 15.04 2.18 -33.00
N THR A 80 14.25 1.38 -33.71
CA THR A 80 13.16 0.60 -33.10
C THR A 80 13.34 -0.90 -33.32
N TYR A 81 13.44 -1.61 -32.21
CA TYR A 81 13.61 -3.06 -32.09
C TYR A 81 12.41 -3.64 -31.34
N ALA A 82 12.13 -4.94 -31.51
CA ALA A 82 11.03 -5.59 -30.81
C ALA A 82 11.38 -7.02 -30.38
N HIS A 83 10.80 -7.46 -29.27
CA HIS A 83 10.63 -8.86 -28.92
C HIS A 83 9.14 -9.14 -28.71
N VAL A 84 8.65 -10.17 -29.41
CA VAL A 84 7.28 -10.67 -29.31
C VAL A 84 7.35 -12.05 -28.66
N TYR A 85 6.76 -12.21 -27.49
CA TYR A 85 6.62 -13.51 -26.84
C TYR A 85 5.61 -14.36 -27.61
N HIS A 86 6.07 -15.46 -28.19
CA HIS A 86 5.22 -16.50 -28.77
C HIS A 86 4.92 -17.58 -27.71
N ARG A 87 3.65 -17.97 -27.56
CA ARG A 87 3.20 -18.93 -26.52
C ARG A 87 1.97 -19.73 -26.98
N ASP A 88 2.01 -21.05 -26.78
CA ASP A 88 0.84 -21.94 -26.91
C ASP A 88 -0.13 -21.78 -25.72
N GLY A 89 -0.66 -20.57 -25.50
CA GLY A 89 -1.55 -20.25 -24.39
C GLY A 89 -1.36 -18.83 -23.84
N VAL A 90 -1.62 -18.67 -22.53
CA VAL A 90 -1.44 -17.39 -21.83
C VAL A 90 0.05 -17.16 -21.54
N LEU A 91 0.55 -15.94 -21.77
CA LEU A 91 1.85 -15.51 -21.27
C LEU A 91 1.78 -15.31 -19.76
N GLU A 92 2.62 -16.03 -19.02
CA GLU A 92 2.86 -15.77 -17.59
C GLU A 92 4.10 -14.90 -17.40
N ALA A 93 4.15 -14.15 -16.30
CA ALA A 93 5.30 -13.34 -15.92
C ALA A 93 6.33 -14.19 -15.16
N ASP A 94 6.83 -15.25 -15.78
CA ASP A 94 7.72 -16.24 -15.16
C ASP A 94 9.22 -15.94 -15.38
N GLU A 95 10.09 -16.61 -14.61
CA GLU A 95 11.54 -16.50 -14.76
C GLU A 95 12.01 -16.72 -16.21
N ARG A 96 11.37 -17.65 -16.93
CA ARG A 96 11.66 -17.93 -18.35
C ARG A 96 11.36 -16.74 -19.24
N ALA A 97 10.20 -16.09 -19.10
CA ALA A 97 9.85 -14.90 -19.87
C ALA A 97 10.80 -13.74 -19.56
N VAL A 98 11.18 -13.54 -18.29
CA VAL A 98 12.21 -12.54 -17.92
C VAL A 98 13.55 -12.86 -18.60
N GLU A 99 14.03 -14.11 -18.54
CA GLU A 99 15.26 -14.53 -19.21
C GLU A 99 15.21 -14.35 -20.73
N GLU A 100 14.10 -14.72 -21.37
CA GLU A 100 13.87 -14.60 -22.82
C GLU A 100 13.88 -13.13 -23.27
N GLY A 101 13.19 -12.25 -22.55
CA GLY A 101 13.22 -10.79 -22.78
C GLY A 101 14.60 -10.18 -22.56
N CYS A 102 15.30 -10.56 -21.49
CA CYS A 102 16.67 -10.10 -21.21
C CYS A 102 17.65 -10.56 -22.30
N ALA A 103 17.53 -11.81 -22.76
CA ALA A 103 18.35 -12.35 -23.85
C ALA A 103 18.07 -11.65 -25.18
N ALA A 104 16.83 -11.23 -25.44
CA ALA A 104 16.47 -10.46 -26.64
C ALA A 104 17.04 -9.04 -26.62
N VAL A 105 17.04 -8.35 -25.46
CA VAL A 105 17.74 -7.05 -25.31
C VAL A 105 19.26 -7.20 -25.42
N ALA A 106 19.84 -8.27 -24.86
CA ALA A 106 21.28 -8.51 -24.94
C ALA A 106 21.79 -8.75 -26.38
N GLN A 107 20.95 -9.31 -27.26
CA GLN A 107 21.27 -9.56 -28.68
C GLN A 107 21.44 -8.27 -29.52
N LEU A 108 20.98 -7.12 -29.03
CA LEU A 108 21.17 -5.83 -29.71
C LEU A 108 22.64 -5.41 -29.81
N GLY A 109 23.49 -5.84 -28.88
CA GLY A 109 24.87 -5.39 -28.74
C GLY A 109 25.04 -3.96 -28.21
N GLU A 110 23.98 -3.14 -28.20
CA GLU A 110 23.90 -1.84 -27.53
C GLU A 110 22.68 -1.75 -26.60
N ARG A 111 22.73 -0.85 -25.62
CA ARG A 111 21.62 -0.62 -24.69
C ARG A 111 20.58 0.31 -25.33
N PRO A 112 19.27 -0.02 -25.31
CA PRO A 112 18.22 0.88 -25.80
C PRO A 112 18.04 2.10 -24.87
N SER A 113 17.59 3.22 -25.43
CA SER A 113 17.33 4.46 -24.67
C SER A 113 16.11 4.31 -23.74
N VAL A 114 15.17 3.45 -24.12
CA VAL A 114 13.96 3.09 -23.38
C VAL A 114 13.50 1.67 -23.76
N LEU A 115 12.94 0.93 -22.80
CA LEU A 115 12.13 -0.26 -23.07
C LEU A 115 10.65 0.13 -22.99
N ILE A 116 9.84 -0.25 -23.98
CA ILE A 116 8.40 0.04 -24.01
C ILE A 116 7.64 -1.28 -23.88
N ALA A 117 7.02 -1.49 -22.72
CA ALA A 117 6.06 -2.58 -22.54
C ALA A 117 4.76 -2.24 -23.27
N VAL A 118 4.38 -3.02 -24.27
CA VAL A 118 3.16 -2.82 -25.05
C VAL A 118 2.15 -3.87 -24.60
N GLY A 119 1.32 -3.54 -23.62
CA GLY A 119 0.45 -4.54 -23.00
C GLY A 119 -0.20 -4.10 -21.69
N SER A 120 -0.70 -5.07 -20.95
CA SER A 120 -1.28 -4.91 -19.61
C SER A 120 -0.40 -5.61 -18.56
N GLY A 121 -0.91 -5.83 -17.34
CA GLY A 121 -0.18 -6.32 -16.16
C GLY A 121 1.02 -7.26 -16.41
N THR A 122 0.83 -8.40 -17.06
CA THR A 122 1.93 -9.35 -17.35
C THR A 122 3.11 -8.71 -18.10
N LEU A 123 2.84 -7.99 -19.18
CA LEU A 123 3.88 -7.36 -20.02
C LEU A 123 4.45 -6.10 -19.36
N ASN A 124 3.65 -5.41 -18.55
CA ASN A 124 4.12 -4.30 -17.71
C ASN A 124 5.12 -4.79 -16.65
N ASP A 125 4.83 -5.90 -15.98
CA ASP A 125 5.67 -6.43 -14.90
C ASP A 125 6.91 -7.17 -15.44
N LEU A 126 6.80 -7.87 -16.57
CA LEU A 126 7.96 -8.32 -17.35
C LEU A 126 8.80 -7.13 -17.82
N GLY A 127 8.16 -6.04 -18.24
CA GLY A 127 8.82 -4.79 -18.62
C GLY A 127 9.69 -4.22 -17.49
N LYS A 128 9.20 -4.22 -16.24
CA LYS A 128 9.95 -3.76 -15.05
C LYS A 128 11.25 -4.54 -14.88
N ALA A 129 11.16 -5.87 -14.87
CA ALA A 129 12.30 -6.76 -14.68
C ALA A 129 13.32 -6.65 -15.84
N VAL A 130 12.86 -6.69 -17.09
CA VAL A 130 13.75 -6.64 -18.27
C VAL A 130 14.39 -5.26 -18.44
N ALA A 131 13.67 -4.16 -18.19
CA ALA A 131 14.22 -2.81 -18.24
C ALA A 131 15.27 -2.58 -17.14
N HIS A 132 15.01 -3.06 -15.92
CA HIS A 132 15.98 -3.02 -14.82
C HIS A 132 17.25 -3.83 -15.14
N ALA A 133 17.12 -5.04 -15.69
CA ALA A 133 18.25 -5.86 -16.12
C ALA A 133 19.07 -5.22 -17.26
N ALA A 134 18.41 -4.53 -18.20
CA ALA A 134 19.05 -3.71 -19.23
C ALA A 134 19.58 -2.36 -18.71
N GLY A 135 19.23 -1.99 -17.47
CA GLY A 135 19.54 -0.72 -16.82
C GLY A 135 18.86 0.52 -17.45
N CYS A 136 17.88 0.34 -18.34
CA CYS A 136 17.17 1.41 -19.05
C CYS A 136 15.82 1.74 -18.38
N PRO A 137 15.24 2.93 -18.59
CA PRO A 137 13.91 3.22 -18.12
C PRO A 137 12.87 2.40 -18.89
N GLN A 138 11.84 1.94 -18.19
CA GLN A 138 10.62 1.41 -18.80
C GLN A 138 9.63 2.54 -19.08
N TRP A 139 8.97 2.49 -20.22
CA TRP A 139 7.66 3.10 -20.47
C TRP A 139 6.61 1.99 -20.69
N VAL A 140 5.32 2.30 -20.55
CA VAL A 140 4.22 1.35 -20.81
C VAL A 140 3.12 1.97 -21.68
N VAL A 141 2.67 1.20 -22.68
CA VAL A 141 1.45 1.47 -23.46
C VAL A 141 0.39 0.46 -23.00
N GLY A 142 -0.52 0.93 -22.15
CA GLY A 142 -1.59 0.14 -21.54
C GLY A 142 -2.65 -0.27 -22.55
N THR A 143 -2.70 -1.56 -22.88
CA THR A 143 -3.67 -2.09 -23.86
C THR A 143 -5.05 -2.39 -23.28
N ALA A 144 -5.16 -2.61 -21.97
CA ALA A 144 -6.43 -2.86 -21.29
C ALA A 144 -6.40 -2.42 -19.81
N PRO A 145 -7.39 -1.63 -19.33
CA PRO A 145 -7.43 -1.15 -17.95
C PRO A 145 -7.93 -2.27 -17.03
N SER A 146 -6.99 -3.06 -16.48
CA SER A 146 -7.29 -4.39 -15.91
C SER A 146 -6.68 -4.67 -14.53
N MET A 147 -5.72 -3.86 -14.10
CA MET A 147 -5.08 -3.88 -12.77
C MET A 147 -4.28 -2.58 -12.53
N ASP A 148 -4.00 -2.24 -11.27
CA ASP A 148 -3.35 -0.97 -10.88
C ASP A 148 -1.80 -0.94 -10.96
N GLY A 149 -1.18 -2.04 -11.39
CA GLY A 149 0.28 -2.17 -11.47
C GLY A 149 0.98 -1.25 -12.49
N TYR A 150 0.24 -0.47 -13.28
CA TYR A 150 0.78 0.47 -14.28
C TYR A 150 1.70 1.54 -13.70
N ALA A 151 1.43 2.01 -12.47
CA ALA A 151 2.22 3.05 -11.80
C ALA A 151 2.91 2.57 -10.51
N SER A 152 2.78 1.29 -10.17
CA SER A 152 3.36 0.74 -8.95
C SER A 152 4.82 0.31 -9.14
N THR A 153 5.58 0.38 -8.06
CA THR A 153 6.95 -0.16 -7.97
C THR A 153 7.00 -1.69 -7.89
N VAL A 154 5.86 -2.38 -7.89
CA VAL A 154 5.78 -3.84 -7.66
C VAL A 154 5.61 -4.58 -8.98
N ALA A 155 6.42 -5.62 -9.22
CA ALA A 155 6.20 -6.61 -10.27
C ALA A 155 5.75 -7.94 -9.65
N ALA A 156 4.68 -8.54 -10.18
CA ALA A 156 4.08 -9.76 -9.64
C ALA A 156 4.48 -11.02 -10.43
N LEU A 157 5.74 -11.45 -10.26
CA LEU A 157 6.39 -12.50 -11.05
C LEU A 157 6.18 -13.92 -10.49
N THR A 158 6.27 -14.94 -11.35
CA THR A 158 6.29 -16.36 -10.95
C THR A 158 7.73 -16.87 -10.84
N LYS A 159 8.10 -17.41 -9.68
CA LYS A 159 9.43 -17.97 -9.36
C LYS A 159 9.27 -19.32 -8.68
N ASN A 160 9.85 -20.38 -9.24
CA ASN A 160 9.72 -21.77 -8.74
C ASN A 160 8.25 -22.19 -8.42
N ASP A 161 7.34 -22.01 -9.38
CA ASP A 161 5.88 -22.26 -9.26
C ASP A 161 5.14 -21.42 -8.18
N ILE A 162 5.78 -20.38 -7.62
CA ILE A 162 5.20 -19.50 -6.60
C ILE A 162 5.21 -18.06 -7.10
N LYS A 163 4.06 -17.40 -7.04
CA LYS A 163 3.95 -15.96 -7.33
C LYS A 163 4.55 -15.12 -6.20
N ILE A 164 5.52 -14.28 -6.54
CA ILE A 164 6.25 -13.38 -5.64
C ILE A 164 6.04 -11.91 -6.02
N SER A 165 6.52 -11.00 -5.18
CA SER A 165 6.47 -9.55 -5.41
C SER A 165 7.88 -8.99 -5.37
N GLU A 166 8.39 -8.56 -6.52
CA GLU A 166 9.70 -7.90 -6.63
C GLU A 166 9.52 -6.40 -6.83
N TYR A 167 10.53 -5.62 -6.42
CA TYR A 167 10.45 -4.15 -6.39
C TYR A 167 11.41 -3.52 -7.41
N TYR A 168 10.86 -2.66 -8.25
CA TYR A 168 11.51 -2.00 -9.38
C TYR A 168 11.10 -0.52 -9.45
N ASP A 169 11.81 0.28 -10.26
CA ASP A 169 11.33 1.62 -10.63
C ASP A 169 10.00 1.50 -11.41
N PRO A 170 9.03 2.43 -11.22
CA PRO A 170 7.79 2.42 -11.97
C PRO A 170 8.03 2.86 -13.43
N PRO A 171 7.10 2.59 -14.37
CA PRO A 171 7.21 3.10 -15.73
C PRO A 171 7.29 4.63 -15.76
N ALA A 172 8.36 5.17 -16.33
CA ALA A 172 8.62 6.61 -16.36
C ALA A 172 7.63 7.37 -17.28
N VAL A 173 7.05 6.69 -18.27
CA VAL A 173 5.92 7.20 -19.05
C VAL A 173 4.84 6.14 -19.15
N ILE A 174 3.58 6.54 -18.94
CA ILE A 174 2.39 5.70 -19.02
C ILE A 174 1.46 6.28 -20.09
N ILE A 175 1.09 5.47 -21.08
CA ILE A 175 0.14 5.83 -22.14
C ILE A 175 -1.08 4.91 -22.08
N GLY A 176 -2.29 5.47 -22.00
CA GLY A 176 -3.56 4.72 -22.01
C GLY A 176 -4.50 5.25 -23.10
N ASP A 177 -4.38 4.74 -24.32
CA ASP A 177 -5.20 5.17 -25.46
C ASP A 177 -6.59 4.50 -25.42
N THR A 178 -7.67 5.28 -25.26
CA THR A 178 -9.03 4.73 -25.17
C THR A 178 -9.44 3.99 -26.44
N GLN A 179 -8.91 4.36 -27.62
CA GLN A 179 -9.20 3.65 -28.87
C GLN A 179 -8.60 2.25 -28.90
N ILE A 180 -7.48 2.05 -28.20
CA ILE A 180 -6.84 0.74 -28.04
C ILE A 180 -7.57 -0.05 -26.96
N MET A 181 -7.86 0.58 -25.81
CA MET A 181 -8.59 -0.05 -24.71
C MET A 181 -10.03 -0.47 -25.10
N GLN A 182 -10.67 0.21 -26.08
CA GLN A 182 -11.95 -0.21 -26.66
C GLN A 182 -11.89 -1.55 -27.42
N THR A 183 -10.70 -2.02 -27.81
CA THR A 183 -10.51 -3.34 -28.45
C THR A 183 -10.25 -4.47 -27.45
N ALA A 184 -10.01 -4.15 -26.18
CA ALA A 184 -9.75 -5.14 -25.15
C ALA A 184 -10.99 -6.02 -24.85
N PRO A 185 -10.82 -7.30 -24.48
CA PRO A 185 -11.92 -8.12 -23.99
C PRO A 185 -12.64 -7.44 -22.82
N ARG A 186 -13.98 -7.34 -22.88
CA ARG A 186 -14.79 -6.68 -21.84
C ARG A 186 -14.49 -7.21 -20.43
N SER A 187 -14.19 -8.51 -20.30
CA SER A 187 -13.76 -9.16 -19.05
C SER A 187 -12.47 -8.59 -18.42
N MET A 188 -11.56 -8.03 -19.22
CA MET A 188 -10.37 -7.32 -18.70
C MET A 188 -10.73 -5.96 -18.12
N VAL A 189 -11.68 -5.24 -18.74
CA VAL A 189 -12.19 -3.95 -18.21
C VAL A 189 -13.00 -4.18 -16.93
N LEU A 190 -13.84 -5.22 -16.91
CA LEU A 190 -14.57 -5.65 -15.71
C LEU A 190 -13.62 -6.11 -14.59
N ALA A 191 -12.45 -6.65 -14.92
CA ALA A 191 -11.40 -6.91 -13.93
C ALA A 191 -10.89 -5.59 -13.32
N GLY A 192 -10.56 -4.57 -14.14
CA GLY A 192 -10.14 -3.27 -13.64
C GLY A 192 -11.19 -2.60 -12.75
N ILE A 193 -12.47 -2.73 -13.08
CA ILE A 193 -13.59 -2.25 -12.24
C ILE A 193 -13.62 -3.00 -10.90
N GLY A 194 -13.43 -4.32 -10.89
CA GLY A 194 -13.33 -5.12 -9.66
C GLY A 194 -12.10 -4.79 -8.80
N ASP A 195 -10.99 -4.38 -9.41
CA ASP A 195 -9.80 -3.87 -8.71
C ASP A 195 -10.06 -2.48 -8.09
N MET A 196 -10.60 -1.53 -8.86
CA MET A 196 -10.98 -0.20 -8.34
C MET A 196 -12.04 -0.28 -7.22
N ALA A 197 -12.99 -1.21 -7.32
CA ALA A 197 -14.01 -1.47 -6.30
C ALA A 197 -13.40 -1.78 -4.92
N ALA A 198 -12.35 -2.60 -4.87
CA ALA A 198 -11.67 -3.00 -3.63
C ALA A 198 -11.04 -1.85 -2.84
N LYS A 199 -10.74 -0.71 -3.48
CA LYS A 199 -10.07 0.40 -2.80
C LYS A 199 -10.92 0.96 -1.65
N TYR A 200 -12.25 0.81 -1.68
CA TYR A 200 -13.13 1.09 -0.53
C TYR A 200 -12.81 0.22 0.70
N ASN A 201 -12.66 -1.09 0.50
CA ASN A 201 -12.31 -2.03 1.57
C ASN A 201 -10.88 -1.79 2.07
N ALA A 202 -9.92 -1.63 1.15
CA ALA A 202 -8.51 -1.37 1.50
C ALA A 202 -8.34 -0.11 2.36
N ILE A 203 -9.00 1.00 2.01
CA ILE A 203 -8.95 2.26 2.76
C ILE A 203 -9.68 2.14 4.12
N LEU A 204 -10.83 1.46 4.18
CA LEU A 204 -11.53 1.19 5.44
C LEU A 204 -10.64 0.40 6.41
N GLU A 205 -10.00 -0.66 5.93
CA GLU A 205 -9.07 -1.44 6.75
C GLU A 205 -7.82 -0.66 7.14
N TRP A 206 -7.32 0.21 6.26
CA TRP A 206 -6.19 1.07 6.58
C TRP A 206 -6.54 2.05 7.71
N ARG A 207 -7.77 2.56 7.71
CA ARG A 207 -8.32 3.40 8.77
C ARG A 207 -8.53 2.62 10.08
N ILE A 208 -9.07 1.40 10.03
CA ILE A 208 -9.24 0.53 11.22
C ILE A 208 -7.88 0.14 11.80
N SER A 209 -6.91 -0.24 10.96
CA SER A 209 -5.54 -0.57 11.40
C SER A 209 -4.79 0.65 11.95
N HIS A 210 -5.05 1.86 11.45
CA HIS A 210 -4.56 3.09 12.06
C HIS A 210 -5.09 3.26 13.50
N LEU A 211 -6.41 3.09 13.71
CA LEU A 211 -7.03 3.17 15.04
C LEU A 211 -6.53 2.06 15.99
N VAL A 212 -6.42 0.83 15.53
CA VAL A 212 -6.10 -0.35 16.35
C VAL A 212 -4.60 -0.51 16.58
N ASN A 213 -3.77 -0.35 15.56
CA ASN A 213 -2.32 -0.60 15.62
C ASN A 213 -1.46 0.66 15.72
N GLY A 214 -2.01 1.84 15.38
CA GLY A 214 -1.18 3.03 15.10
C GLY A 214 -0.47 2.95 13.74
N GLU A 215 -0.98 2.14 12.79
CA GLU A 215 -0.45 2.11 11.42
C GLU A 215 -0.45 3.53 10.82
N TYR A 216 0.61 3.90 10.09
CA TYR A 216 0.66 5.20 9.42
C TYR A 216 -0.49 5.34 8.42
N TYR A 217 -1.24 6.44 8.49
CA TYR A 217 -2.38 6.76 7.64
C TYR A 217 -2.21 8.15 7.01
N CYS A 218 -2.80 8.37 5.84
CA CYS A 218 -2.76 9.66 5.14
C CYS A 218 -4.11 9.98 4.50
N ALA A 219 -4.80 10.97 5.05
CA ALA A 219 -6.10 11.45 4.54
C ALA A 219 -6.01 11.84 3.05
N PHE A 220 -5.04 12.67 2.66
CA PHE A 220 -4.80 13.06 1.25
C PHE A 220 -4.72 11.87 0.27
N ILE A 221 -4.12 10.75 0.68
CA ILE A 221 -4.06 9.53 -0.14
C ILE A 221 -5.39 8.78 -0.10
N ALA A 222 -5.98 8.62 1.09
CA ALA A 222 -7.24 7.90 1.28
C ALA A 222 -8.41 8.59 0.57
N ASP A 223 -8.60 9.88 0.80
CA ASP A 223 -9.67 10.69 0.21
C ASP A 223 -9.51 10.75 -1.31
N GLY A 224 -8.30 10.99 -1.81
CA GLY A 224 -7.99 10.99 -3.24
C GLY A 224 -8.17 9.61 -3.92
N MET A 225 -8.02 8.51 -3.18
CA MET A 225 -8.36 7.17 -3.67
C MET A 225 -9.89 6.96 -3.68
N LEU A 226 -10.56 7.26 -2.57
CA LEU A 226 -12.01 7.09 -2.41
C LEU A 226 -12.81 7.93 -3.42
N GLU A 227 -12.39 9.16 -3.69
CA GLU A 227 -13.01 10.03 -4.69
C GLU A 227 -12.82 9.45 -6.10
N THR A 228 -11.61 9.01 -6.44
CA THR A 228 -11.33 8.43 -7.76
C THR A 228 -12.13 7.14 -7.97
N THR A 229 -12.29 6.29 -6.94
CA THR A 229 -13.19 5.14 -7.01
C THR A 229 -14.67 5.54 -7.07
N ASP A 230 -15.14 6.53 -6.29
CA ASP A 230 -16.51 7.07 -6.39
C ASP A 230 -16.84 7.49 -7.84
N GLN A 231 -15.88 8.12 -8.54
CA GLN A 231 -16.02 8.52 -9.94
C GLN A 231 -16.05 7.33 -10.91
N VAL A 232 -15.14 6.35 -10.78
CA VAL A 232 -15.14 5.13 -11.62
C VAL A 232 -16.43 4.31 -11.42
N MET A 233 -16.90 4.14 -10.18
CA MET A 233 -18.09 3.35 -9.89
C MET A 233 -19.38 4.01 -10.43
N ARG A 234 -19.48 5.35 -10.41
CA ARG A 234 -20.63 6.05 -11.04
C ARG A 234 -20.66 5.86 -12.55
N LEU A 235 -19.53 6.06 -13.24
CA LEU A 235 -19.42 5.80 -14.69
C LEU A 235 -19.66 4.33 -15.05
N ALA A 236 -19.28 3.40 -14.17
CA ALA A 236 -19.59 1.97 -14.33
C ALA A 236 -21.10 1.68 -14.16
N LEU A 237 -21.79 2.33 -13.22
CA LEU A 237 -23.25 2.22 -13.04
C LEU A 237 -24.05 2.85 -14.19
N GLU A 238 -23.46 3.81 -14.92
CA GLU A 238 -24.06 4.41 -16.12
C GLU A 238 -23.69 3.67 -17.43
N ALA A 239 -22.79 2.69 -17.36
CA ALA A 239 -22.25 1.99 -18.53
C ALA A 239 -23.30 1.14 -19.26
N PRO A 240 -23.16 0.92 -20.59
CA PRO A 240 -23.98 -0.06 -21.29
C PRO A 240 -23.63 -1.48 -20.83
N THR A 241 -24.65 -2.27 -20.49
CA THR A 241 -24.49 -3.66 -20.02
C THR A 241 -23.93 -4.59 -21.10
N GLU A 242 -24.18 -4.26 -22.37
CA GLU A 242 -23.73 -4.99 -23.55
C GLU A 242 -23.09 -4.05 -24.59
N GLY A 243 -22.20 -4.60 -25.42
CA GLY A 243 -21.50 -3.81 -26.45
C GLY A 243 -20.32 -2.98 -25.92
N PRO A 244 -19.86 -1.99 -26.70
CA PRO A 244 -18.64 -1.22 -26.41
C PRO A 244 -18.83 -0.26 -25.24
N LEU A 245 -17.78 -0.10 -24.44
CA LEU A 245 -17.73 0.85 -23.34
C LEU A 245 -17.29 2.24 -23.83
N ALA A 246 -17.86 3.28 -23.24
CA ALA A 246 -17.57 4.67 -23.59
C ALA A 246 -16.12 5.05 -23.25
N ASP A 247 -15.52 5.92 -24.07
CA ASP A 247 -14.19 6.48 -23.85
C ASP A 247 -14.01 6.98 -22.41
N GLU A 248 -14.97 7.75 -21.88
CA GLU A 248 -14.90 8.36 -20.54
C GLU A 248 -14.79 7.34 -19.39
N LEU A 249 -15.45 6.18 -19.49
CA LEU A 249 -15.27 5.11 -18.50
C LEU A 249 -13.89 4.47 -18.60
N LEU A 250 -13.39 4.24 -19.82
CA LEU A 250 -12.08 3.61 -20.04
C LEU A 250 -10.93 4.55 -19.64
N GLU A 251 -11.10 5.84 -19.92
CA GLU A 251 -10.23 6.94 -19.51
C GLU A 251 -10.18 7.01 -17.98
N ARG A 252 -11.33 7.20 -17.32
CA ARG A 252 -11.38 7.35 -15.86
C ARG A 252 -11.00 6.08 -15.09
N LEU A 253 -11.29 4.90 -15.62
CA LEU A 253 -10.82 3.64 -15.06
C LEU A 253 -9.29 3.53 -15.15
N MET A 254 -8.70 3.86 -16.30
CA MET A 254 -7.24 3.84 -16.46
C MET A 254 -6.57 4.90 -15.57
N GLU A 255 -7.14 6.10 -15.46
CA GLU A 255 -6.68 7.14 -14.52
C GLU A 255 -6.73 6.64 -13.07
N GLY A 256 -7.81 5.95 -12.67
CA GLY A 256 -7.94 5.39 -11.32
C GLY A 256 -6.93 4.30 -11.00
N LEU A 257 -6.72 3.36 -11.92
CA LEU A 257 -5.71 2.32 -11.78
C LEU A 257 -4.29 2.90 -11.71
N VAL A 258 -4.00 3.95 -12.49
CA VAL A 258 -2.72 4.67 -12.46
C VAL A 258 -2.57 5.51 -11.18
N ALA A 259 -3.62 6.16 -10.71
CA ALA A 259 -3.62 6.88 -9.43
C ALA A 259 -3.39 5.93 -8.25
N SER A 260 -3.96 4.72 -8.27
CA SER A 260 -3.73 3.70 -7.25
C SER A 260 -2.25 3.31 -7.15
N GLY A 261 -1.57 3.04 -8.29
CA GLY A 261 -0.12 2.77 -8.29
C GLY A 261 0.75 3.95 -7.82
N ILE A 262 0.33 5.19 -8.10
CA ILE A 262 0.97 6.40 -7.53
C ILE A 262 0.82 6.43 -6.00
N TYR A 263 -0.38 6.18 -5.48
CA TYR A 263 -0.67 6.17 -4.05
C TYR A 263 0.04 5.02 -3.30
N MET A 264 0.21 3.85 -3.93
CA MET A 264 1.09 2.78 -3.44
C MET A 264 2.55 3.24 -3.35
N SER A 265 3.03 3.95 -4.37
CA SER A 265 4.38 4.53 -4.37
C SER A 265 4.57 5.60 -3.28
N TYR A 266 3.54 6.41 -3.00
CA TYR A 266 3.56 7.42 -1.92
C TYR A 266 3.55 6.81 -0.51
N THR A 267 2.91 5.65 -0.32
CA THR A 267 2.92 4.93 0.96
C THR A 267 4.15 4.04 1.13
N GLY A 268 4.83 3.68 0.03
CA GLY A 268 5.93 2.70 0.02
C GLY A 268 5.46 1.26 0.21
N SER A 269 4.17 0.98 -0.04
CA SER A 269 3.53 -0.33 0.17
C SER A 269 2.23 -0.44 -0.62
N SER A 270 1.62 -1.62 -0.69
CA SER A 270 0.28 -1.77 -1.29
C SER A 270 -0.86 -1.22 -0.41
N ARG A 271 -0.61 -0.71 0.80
CA ARG A 271 -1.63 -0.56 1.86
C ARG A 271 -2.83 0.32 1.51
N ALA A 272 -2.63 1.38 0.72
CA ALA A 272 -3.71 2.25 0.27
C ALA A 272 -4.65 1.58 -0.75
N ALA A 273 -4.20 0.50 -1.39
CA ALA A 273 -4.86 -0.16 -2.52
C ALA A 273 -5.23 -1.62 -2.26
N SER A 274 -4.79 -2.20 -1.15
CA SER A 274 -4.84 -3.64 -0.84
C SER A 274 -5.13 -3.89 0.64
N GLY A 275 -6.19 -4.66 0.90
CA GLY A 275 -6.61 -5.22 2.18
C GLY A 275 -6.98 -6.71 2.07
N ALA A 276 -7.90 -7.19 2.90
CA ALA A 276 -8.29 -8.61 2.91
C ALA A 276 -8.90 -9.11 1.59
N GLU A 277 -9.50 -8.26 0.77
CA GLU A 277 -10.01 -8.66 -0.56
C GLU A 277 -8.88 -9.03 -1.53
N HIS A 278 -7.72 -8.38 -1.41
CA HIS A 278 -6.49 -8.82 -2.07
C HIS A 278 -5.89 -10.07 -1.39
N HIS A 279 -6.02 -10.24 -0.07
CA HIS A 279 -5.58 -11.46 0.62
C HIS A 279 -6.34 -12.69 0.09
N LEU A 280 -7.67 -12.60 -0.04
CA LEU A 280 -8.53 -13.61 -0.67
C LEU A 280 -8.10 -13.87 -2.13
N SER A 281 -7.88 -12.81 -2.90
CA SER A 281 -7.43 -12.90 -4.30
C SER A 281 -6.10 -13.63 -4.44
N HIS A 282 -5.10 -13.30 -3.62
CA HIS A 282 -3.78 -13.93 -3.64
C HIS A 282 -3.83 -15.39 -3.15
N PHE A 283 -4.69 -15.72 -2.18
CA PHE A 283 -4.91 -17.10 -1.76
C PHE A 283 -5.44 -17.95 -2.92
N TRP A 284 -6.42 -17.42 -3.67
CA TRP A 284 -6.93 -18.09 -4.87
C TRP A 284 -5.92 -18.14 -6.02
N GLU A 285 -5.07 -17.12 -6.21
CA GLU A 285 -3.97 -17.15 -7.19
C GLU A 285 -3.00 -18.29 -6.91
N MET A 286 -2.45 -18.31 -5.70
CA MET A 286 -1.52 -19.35 -5.25
C MET A 286 -2.16 -20.74 -5.32
N TRP A 287 -3.43 -20.89 -4.92
CA TRP A 287 -4.11 -22.19 -4.98
C TRP A 287 -4.35 -22.67 -6.41
N LEU A 288 -4.74 -21.78 -7.35
CA LEU A 288 -4.89 -22.13 -8.76
C LEU A 288 -3.55 -22.58 -9.36
N GLN A 289 -2.49 -21.81 -9.10
CA GLN A 289 -1.12 -22.08 -9.57
C GLN A 289 -0.60 -23.43 -9.04
N LEU A 290 -0.63 -23.66 -7.72
CA LEU A 290 -0.20 -24.92 -7.10
C LEU A 290 -1.08 -26.12 -7.49
N SER A 291 -2.31 -25.88 -7.97
CA SER A 291 -3.22 -26.90 -8.50
C SER A 291 -3.12 -27.12 -10.02
N GLY A 292 -2.22 -26.42 -10.72
CA GLY A 292 -2.10 -26.49 -12.18
C GLY A 292 -3.35 -26.06 -12.94
N LYS A 293 -4.12 -25.12 -12.38
CA LYS A 293 -5.37 -24.62 -12.98
C LYS A 293 -5.15 -23.29 -13.72
N PRO A 294 -5.92 -23.00 -14.79
CA PRO A 294 -5.81 -21.73 -15.51
C PRO A 294 -5.97 -20.51 -14.59
N PRO A 295 -5.20 -19.43 -14.82
CA PRO A 295 -5.32 -18.21 -14.03
C PRO A 295 -6.63 -17.47 -14.31
N ILE A 296 -7.21 -16.91 -13.26
CA ILE A 296 -8.29 -15.90 -13.34
C ILE A 296 -7.63 -14.51 -13.30
N PHE A 297 -8.18 -13.51 -13.99
CA PHE A 297 -7.70 -12.11 -13.86
C PHE A 297 -7.67 -11.63 -12.40
N HIS A 298 -6.73 -10.74 -12.07
CA HIS A 298 -6.52 -10.29 -10.69
C HIS A 298 -7.75 -9.59 -10.13
N GLY A 299 -8.18 -8.50 -10.77
CA GLY A 299 -9.33 -7.69 -10.37
C GLY A 299 -10.67 -8.43 -10.30
N VAL A 300 -10.85 -9.51 -11.06
CA VAL A 300 -12.04 -10.39 -10.99
C VAL A 300 -12.14 -11.08 -9.63
N LYS A 301 -11.02 -11.58 -9.10
CA LYS A 301 -10.97 -12.22 -7.77
C LYS A 301 -11.06 -11.17 -6.67
N VAL A 302 -10.33 -10.07 -6.82
CA VAL A 302 -10.34 -8.92 -5.89
C VAL A 302 -11.78 -8.42 -5.70
N GLY A 303 -12.52 -8.19 -6.79
CA GLY A 303 -13.92 -7.77 -6.73
C GLY A 303 -14.86 -8.77 -6.04
N VAL A 304 -14.68 -10.08 -6.25
CA VAL A 304 -15.41 -11.11 -5.47
C VAL A 304 -15.01 -11.09 -4.00
N GLY A 305 -13.74 -10.83 -3.69
CA GLY A 305 -13.27 -10.59 -2.32
C GLY A 305 -13.98 -9.40 -1.67
N SER A 306 -14.12 -8.27 -2.36
CA SER A 306 -14.82 -7.07 -1.89
C SER A 306 -16.29 -7.35 -1.56
N MET A 307 -16.95 -8.23 -2.31
CA MET A 307 -18.33 -8.68 -2.05
C MET A 307 -18.44 -9.51 -0.75
N ILE A 308 -17.49 -10.43 -0.52
CA ILE A 308 -17.40 -11.19 0.72
C ILE A 308 -17.15 -10.25 1.91
N LEU A 309 -16.27 -9.26 1.73
CA LEU A 309 -15.98 -8.29 2.79
C LEU A 309 -17.16 -7.36 3.09
N ASP A 310 -17.91 -6.89 2.09
CA ASP A 310 -19.15 -6.13 2.31
C ASP A 310 -20.13 -6.88 3.23
N LYS A 311 -20.32 -8.18 2.97
CA LYS A 311 -21.15 -9.04 3.82
C LYS A 311 -20.60 -9.11 5.25
N LEU A 312 -19.29 -9.36 5.39
CA LEU A 312 -18.61 -9.44 6.69
C LEU A 312 -18.69 -8.13 7.48
N TYR A 313 -18.55 -6.96 6.84
CA TYR A 313 -18.71 -5.66 7.49
C TYR A 313 -20.13 -5.44 8.02
N ARG A 314 -21.15 -5.85 7.28
CA ARG A 314 -22.56 -5.71 7.69
C ARG A 314 -22.96 -6.68 8.82
N GLU A 315 -22.29 -7.82 8.94
CA GLU A 315 -22.47 -8.75 10.06
C GLU A 315 -21.62 -8.38 11.29
N PHE A 316 -20.42 -7.81 11.08
CA PHE A 316 -19.54 -7.34 12.16
C PHE A 316 -20.03 -6.04 12.82
N LEU A 317 -20.72 -5.16 12.09
CA LEU A 317 -21.26 -3.91 12.63
C LEU A 317 -22.19 -4.13 13.86
N PRO A 318 -23.24 -4.97 13.80
CA PRO A 318 -24.06 -5.30 14.98
C PRO A 318 -23.39 -6.27 15.99
N TYR A 319 -22.21 -6.82 15.68
CA TYR A 319 -21.55 -7.80 16.53
C TYR A 319 -21.02 -7.17 17.83
N THR A 320 -21.45 -7.71 18.97
CA THR A 320 -20.97 -7.33 20.30
C THR A 320 -19.82 -8.23 20.71
N ILE A 321 -18.61 -7.67 20.90
CA ILE A 321 -17.39 -8.43 21.19
C ILE A 321 -17.49 -9.10 22.59
N PRO A 322 -17.44 -10.44 22.71
CA PRO A 322 -17.46 -11.15 23.98
C PRO A 322 -16.07 -11.10 24.63
N GLN A 323 -15.67 -9.91 25.12
CA GLN A 323 -14.31 -9.60 25.58
C GLN A 323 -13.67 -10.68 26.47
N GLN A 324 -14.43 -11.29 27.39
CA GLN A 324 -13.92 -12.33 28.30
C GLN A 324 -13.68 -13.69 27.60
N GLU A 325 -14.47 -14.05 26.59
CA GLU A 325 -14.20 -15.23 25.76
C GLU A 325 -13.01 -14.96 24.84
N ALA A 326 -13.02 -13.82 24.14
CA ALA A 326 -11.95 -13.43 23.23
C ALA A 326 -10.59 -13.34 23.94
N LYS A 327 -10.55 -12.75 25.15
CA LYS A 327 -9.34 -12.71 25.97
C LYS A 327 -8.87 -14.11 26.37
N ARG A 328 -9.77 -14.98 26.84
CA ARG A 328 -9.43 -16.37 27.20
C ARG A 328 -8.93 -17.18 26.00
N PHE A 329 -9.54 -17.02 24.82
CA PHE A 329 -9.09 -17.67 23.59
C PHE A 329 -7.68 -17.23 23.21
N LEU A 330 -7.40 -15.92 23.23
CA LEU A 330 -6.06 -15.41 22.94
C LEU A 330 -5.04 -15.83 24.02
N GLU A 331 -5.38 -15.79 25.31
CA GLU A 331 -4.53 -16.27 26.41
C GLU A 331 -4.14 -17.75 26.23
N GLN A 332 -5.05 -18.56 25.68
CA GLN A 332 -4.93 -20.00 25.42
C GLN A 332 -4.57 -20.34 23.95
N PHE A 333 -4.11 -19.36 23.16
CA PHE A 333 -3.84 -19.55 21.74
C PHE A 333 -2.69 -20.54 21.51
N ASP A 334 -2.96 -21.63 20.77
CA ASP A 334 -1.98 -22.67 20.43
C ASP A 334 -1.25 -22.31 19.13
N GLU A 335 -0.06 -21.72 19.27
CA GLU A 335 0.81 -21.37 18.14
C GLU A 335 1.31 -22.61 17.39
N GLU A 336 1.53 -23.76 18.04
CA GLU A 336 2.03 -24.96 17.36
C GLU A 336 0.94 -25.59 16.49
N ALA A 337 -0.31 -25.63 16.99
CA ALA A 337 -1.46 -26.03 16.21
C ALA A 337 -1.74 -25.08 15.03
N ASP A 338 -1.76 -23.76 15.25
CA ASP A 338 -2.03 -22.79 14.18
C ASP A 338 -0.95 -22.85 13.08
N ARG A 339 0.34 -22.99 13.46
CA ARG A 339 1.44 -23.22 12.52
C ARG A 339 1.28 -24.51 11.73
N ALA A 340 0.80 -25.59 12.34
CA ALA A 340 0.55 -26.87 11.66
C ALA A 340 -0.62 -26.78 10.66
N GLU A 341 -1.70 -26.10 11.02
CA GLU A 341 -2.86 -25.89 10.13
C GLU A 341 -2.50 -24.97 8.95
N ILE A 342 -1.73 -23.91 9.18
CA ILE A 342 -1.16 -23.08 8.11
C ILE A 342 -0.26 -23.91 7.19
N ALA A 343 0.57 -24.81 7.75
CA ALA A 343 1.42 -25.70 6.97
C ALA A 343 0.64 -26.71 6.11
N GLU A 344 -0.48 -27.25 6.59
CA GLU A 344 -1.38 -28.10 5.78
C GLU A 344 -2.00 -27.29 4.63
N VAL A 345 -2.53 -26.10 4.91
CA VAL A 345 -3.30 -25.30 3.94
C VAL A 345 -2.42 -24.69 2.85
N TYR A 346 -1.23 -24.20 3.20
CA TYR A 346 -0.30 -23.55 2.27
C TYR A 346 0.73 -24.49 1.64
N GLY A 347 0.99 -25.65 2.25
CA GLY A 347 1.88 -26.68 1.71
C GLY A 347 3.26 -26.14 1.31
N LYS A 348 3.59 -26.16 0.01
CA LYS A 348 4.87 -25.64 -0.52
C LYS A 348 5.12 -24.15 -0.19
N ALA A 349 4.06 -23.33 -0.09
CA ALA A 349 4.18 -21.90 0.18
C ALA A 349 4.24 -21.56 1.68
N ALA A 350 3.97 -22.54 2.56
CA ALA A 350 3.92 -22.32 4.00
C ALA A 350 5.21 -21.72 4.61
N PRO A 351 6.44 -22.06 4.17
CA PRO A 351 7.66 -21.47 4.74
C PRO A 351 7.76 -19.95 4.56
N THR A 352 7.21 -19.40 3.47
CA THR A 352 7.14 -17.95 3.25
C THR A 352 6.08 -17.33 4.16
N VAL A 353 4.87 -17.88 4.12
CA VAL A 353 3.72 -17.39 4.89
C VAL A 353 3.95 -17.43 6.41
N LEU A 354 4.66 -18.45 6.90
CA LEU A 354 5.03 -18.61 8.31
C LEU A 354 6.20 -17.74 8.78
N ALA A 355 6.91 -17.06 7.86
CA ALA A 355 7.98 -16.12 8.19
C ALA A 355 7.41 -14.73 8.55
N ASP A 356 6.38 -14.30 7.83
CA ASP A 356 5.88 -12.91 7.88
C ASP A 356 4.68 -12.72 8.83
N TYR A 357 3.94 -13.80 9.15
CA TYR A 357 2.71 -13.74 9.95
C TYR A 357 2.96 -13.61 11.46
N ASP A 358 2.25 -12.66 12.09
CA ASP A 358 2.41 -12.26 13.50
C ASP A 358 1.62 -13.17 14.46
N PHE A 359 2.34 -14.11 15.09
CA PHE A 359 1.83 -14.98 16.15
C PHE A 359 1.83 -14.35 17.56
N GLN A 360 2.33 -13.12 17.76
CA GLN A 360 2.58 -12.59 19.10
C GLN A 360 1.29 -12.37 19.90
N ARG A 361 0.97 -13.35 20.75
CA ARG A 361 -0.21 -13.36 21.63
C ARG A 361 -0.41 -12.04 22.39
N ASP A 362 0.66 -11.50 22.95
CA ASP A 362 0.59 -10.30 23.79
C ASP A 362 0.27 -9.05 22.93
N VAL A 363 0.65 -9.02 21.65
CA VAL A 363 0.21 -8.00 20.68
C VAL A 363 -1.28 -8.18 20.37
N ARG A 364 -1.74 -9.40 20.08
CA ARG A 364 -3.16 -9.72 19.83
C ARG A 364 -4.05 -9.36 21.02
N LEU A 365 -3.59 -9.58 22.26
CA LEU A 365 -4.30 -9.17 23.47
C LEU A 365 -4.41 -7.66 23.60
N GLN A 366 -3.34 -6.90 23.32
CA GLN A 366 -3.40 -5.44 23.30
C GLN A 366 -4.26 -4.89 22.15
N ARG A 367 -4.35 -5.60 21.01
CA ARG A 367 -5.30 -5.26 19.94
C ARG A 367 -6.72 -5.50 20.41
N LEU A 368 -7.06 -6.63 21.01
CA LEU A 368 -8.40 -6.89 21.59
C LEU A 368 -8.83 -5.83 22.59
N GLU A 369 -7.94 -5.39 23.50
CA GLU A 369 -8.26 -4.32 24.45
C GLU A 369 -8.56 -2.99 23.74
N ARG A 370 -7.80 -2.65 22.68
CA ARG A 370 -8.06 -1.49 21.81
C ARG A 370 -9.33 -1.64 20.97
N LEU A 371 -9.61 -2.82 20.43
CA LEU A 371 -10.83 -3.12 19.65
C LEU A 371 -12.09 -2.94 20.48
N VAL A 372 -12.10 -3.40 21.74
CA VAL A 372 -13.23 -3.21 22.65
C VAL A 372 -13.40 -1.74 23.04
N GLN A 373 -12.30 -1.02 23.29
CA GLN A 373 -12.34 0.42 23.58
C GLN A 373 -12.82 1.26 22.39
N LEU A 374 -12.41 0.91 21.17
CA LEU A 374 -12.62 1.71 19.97
C LEU A 374 -13.78 1.21 19.08
N LYS A 375 -14.50 0.15 19.47
CA LYS A 375 -15.63 -0.42 18.71
C LYS A 375 -16.62 0.66 18.21
N PRO A 376 -17.06 1.67 19.00
CA PRO A 376 -17.95 2.71 18.50
C PRO A 376 -17.35 3.57 17.38
N GLN A 377 -16.03 3.82 17.38
CA GLN A 377 -15.34 4.55 16.32
C GLN A 377 -15.15 3.68 15.08
N ILE A 378 -14.79 2.41 15.26
CA ILE A 378 -14.69 1.42 14.19
C ILE A 378 -16.05 1.27 13.49
N ASP A 379 -17.13 1.21 14.26
CA ASP A 379 -18.51 1.15 13.75
C ASP A 379 -18.91 2.42 12.99
N GLU A 380 -18.46 3.61 13.42
CA GLU A 380 -18.67 4.85 12.69
C GLU A 380 -17.92 4.85 11.34
N GLU A 381 -16.65 4.43 11.31
CA GLU A 381 -15.87 4.35 10.05
C GLU A 381 -16.44 3.29 9.08
N ILE A 382 -16.91 2.14 9.59
CA ILE A 382 -17.63 1.13 8.79
C ILE A 382 -18.92 1.75 8.23
N THR A 383 -19.71 2.41 9.08
CA THR A 383 -21.00 3.03 8.68
C THR A 383 -20.80 4.11 7.62
N ARG A 384 -19.76 4.95 7.73
CA ARG A 384 -19.39 5.95 6.70
C ARG A 384 -19.00 5.31 5.36
N MET A 385 -18.50 4.08 5.36
CA MET A 385 -18.12 3.37 4.14
C MET A 385 -19.29 2.61 3.48
N LEU A 386 -20.36 2.27 4.22
CA LEU A 386 -21.51 1.52 3.67
C LEU A 386 -22.09 2.12 2.38
N PRO A 387 -22.31 3.45 2.24
CA PRO A 387 -22.83 4.03 0.99
C PRO A 387 -21.90 3.87 -0.23
N ARG A 388 -20.58 3.67 0.01
CA ARG A 388 -19.60 3.38 -1.05
C ARG A 388 -19.59 1.89 -1.40
N LEU A 389 -19.73 1.01 -0.41
CA LEU A 389 -19.93 -0.42 -0.66
C LEU A 389 -21.28 -0.71 -1.35
N ASP A 390 -22.32 0.08 -1.07
CA ASP A 390 -23.59 0.04 -1.79
C ASP A 390 -23.42 0.47 -3.27
N LEU A 391 -22.73 1.58 -3.53
CA LEU A 391 -22.37 2.03 -4.89
C LEU A 391 -21.52 1.00 -5.64
N MET A 392 -20.53 0.38 -4.97
CA MET A 392 -19.72 -0.72 -5.50
C MET A 392 -20.60 -1.88 -5.99
N LYS A 393 -21.56 -2.30 -5.15
CA LYS A 393 -22.47 -3.40 -5.48
C LYS A 393 -23.34 -3.07 -6.67
N GLN A 394 -23.96 -1.89 -6.68
CA GLN A 394 -24.77 -1.42 -7.81
C GLN A 394 -23.96 -1.45 -9.12
N ALA A 395 -22.77 -0.84 -9.12
CA ALA A 395 -21.91 -0.76 -10.31
C ALA A 395 -21.44 -2.14 -10.80
N MET A 396 -21.02 -3.03 -9.91
CA MET A 396 -20.54 -4.36 -10.28
C MET A 396 -21.68 -5.30 -10.75
N PHE A 397 -22.85 -5.27 -10.12
CA PHE A 397 -24.03 -5.99 -10.62
C PHE A 397 -24.47 -5.46 -12.00
N HIS A 398 -24.53 -4.13 -12.17
CA HIS A 398 -24.99 -3.49 -13.42
C HIS A 398 -24.06 -3.76 -14.60
N THR A 399 -22.74 -3.63 -14.41
CA THR A 399 -21.77 -3.82 -15.51
C THR A 399 -21.64 -5.27 -16.01
N GLY A 400 -22.18 -6.23 -15.25
CA GLY A 400 -21.97 -7.66 -15.49
C GLY A 400 -20.63 -8.18 -14.94
N ALA A 401 -20.04 -7.49 -13.96
CA ALA A 401 -18.80 -7.94 -13.32
C ALA A 401 -19.01 -9.23 -12.51
N THR A 402 -17.92 -9.95 -12.23
CA THR A 402 -17.97 -11.13 -11.37
C THR A 402 -18.15 -10.70 -9.91
N VAL A 403 -19.29 -11.06 -9.33
CA VAL A 403 -19.70 -10.67 -7.96
C VAL A 403 -19.81 -11.85 -7.01
N ASP A 404 -19.61 -13.08 -7.50
CA ASP A 404 -19.84 -14.30 -6.73
C ASP A 404 -18.75 -15.35 -6.92
N TRP A 405 -18.35 -16.01 -5.83
CA TRP A 405 -17.32 -17.05 -5.87
C TRP A 405 -17.72 -18.26 -6.72
N ARG A 406 -19.02 -18.54 -6.88
CA ARG A 406 -19.55 -19.62 -7.73
C ARG A 406 -19.30 -19.36 -9.22
N GLN A 407 -18.96 -18.13 -9.59
CA GLN A 407 -18.57 -17.73 -10.96
C GLN A 407 -17.05 -17.86 -11.21
N LEU A 408 -16.22 -18.07 -10.18
CA LEU A 408 -14.75 -18.16 -10.33
C LEU A 408 -14.35 -19.56 -10.84
N PRO A 409 -13.87 -19.72 -12.09
CA PRO A 409 -13.66 -21.03 -12.68
C PRO A 409 -12.58 -21.83 -11.93
N GLY A 410 -12.92 -23.06 -11.55
CA GLY A 410 -12.00 -23.99 -10.90
C GLY A 410 -11.85 -23.81 -9.38
N ILE A 411 -12.30 -22.70 -8.80
CA ILE A 411 -12.42 -22.50 -7.36
C ILE A 411 -13.55 -23.41 -6.82
N THR A 412 -13.47 -23.82 -5.55
CA THR A 412 -14.46 -24.72 -4.91
C THR A 412 -14.84 -24.22 -3.53
N ALA A 413 -15.97 -24.69 -2.99
CA ALA A 413 -16.42 -24.34 -1.64
C ALA A 413 -15.36 -24.56 -0.55
N LYS A 414 -14.59 -25.68 -0.61
CA LYS A 414 -13.45 -25.91 0.32
C LYS A 414 -12.39 -24.80 0.21
N VAL A 415 -12.09 -24.34 -1.00
CA VAL A 415 -11.08 -23.31 -1.27
C VAL A 415 -11.56 -21.92 -0.85
N VAL A 416 -12.87 -21.63 -0.97
CA VAL A 416 -13.46 -20.38 -0.46
C VAL A 416 -13.46 -20.35 1.07
N ARG A 417 -13.89 -21.44 1.72
CA ARG A 417 -13.79 -21.62 3.19
C ARG A 417 -12.35 -21.44 3.68
N GLN A 418 -11.37 -22.06 3.01
CA GLN A 418 -9.97 -21.89 3.39
C GLN A 418 -9.47 -20.46 3.12
N ALA A 419 -9.80 -19.82 1.99
CA ALA A 419 -9.39 -18.43 1.75
C ALA A 419 -9.94 -17.46 2.81
N ILE A 420 -11.20 -17.62 3.23
CA ILE A 420 -11.81 -16.75 4.24
C ILE A 420 -11.19 -16.98 5.63
N LEU A 421 -10.95 -18.23 6.03
CA LEU A 421 -10.37 -18.55 7.35
C LEU A 421 -8.85 -18.31 7.41
N ARG A 422 -8.14 -18.50 6.29
CA ARG A 422 -6.67 -18.54 6.20
C ARG A 422 -6.05 -17.49 5.28
N GLY A 423 -6.83 -16.54 4.75
CA GLY A 423 -6.32 -15.50 3.85
C GLY A 423 -5.42 -14.47 4.55
N LYS A 424 -5.76 -14.09 5.79
CA LYS A 424 -5.03 -13.12 6.64
C LYS A 424 -3.56 -13.46 6.87
N GLU A 425 -3.18 -14.74 6.77
CA GLU A 425 -1.81 -15.19 6.88
C GLU A 425 -0.94 -14.79 5.67
N ILE A 426 -1.53 -14.55 4.50
CA ILE A 426 -0.77 -14.41 3.24
C ILE A 426 0.05 -13.12 3.14
N ARG A 427 -0.22 -12.13 4.00
CA ARG A 427 0.53 -10.87 4.14
C ARG A 427 0.39 -10.31 5.55
N PRO A 428 1.38 -9.55 6.07
CA PRO A 428 1.35 -9.02 7.44
C PRO A 428 0.41 -7.81 7.68
N GLN A 429 -0.40 -7.35 6.70
CA GLN A 429 -1.32 -6.23 6.97
C GLN A 429 -2.45 -6.66 7.90
N TYR A 430 -2.82 -5.78 8.82
CA TYR A 430 -3.99 -5.98 9.68
C TYR A 430 -5.29 -5.63 8.93
N THR A 431 -6.23 -6.57 8.94
CA THR A 431 -7.46 -6.60 8.13
C THR A 431 -8.65 -7.13 8.95
N ILE A 432 -9.89 -7.06 8.43
CA ILE A 432 -11.07 -7.58 9.15
C ILE A 432 -10.97 -9.09 9.42
N LEU A 433 -10.27 -9.85 8.60
CA LEU A 433 -10.06 -11.29 8.81
C LEU A 433 -9.23 -11.59 10.07
N GLN A 434 -8.23 -10.74 10.38
CA GLN A 434 -7.49 -10.82 11.65
C GLN A 434 -8.30 -10.26 12.82
N MET A 435 -9.03 -9.16 12.61
CA MET A 435 -9.93 -8.60 13.62
C MET A 435 -10.98 -9.61 14.08
N ALA A 436 -11.62 -10.33 13.14
CA ALA A 436 -12.63 -11.34 13.43
C ALA A 436 -12.10 -12.52 14.27
N LEU A 437 -10.86 -12.96 14.03
CA LEU A 437 -10.16 -13.94 14.87
C LEU A 437 -9.95 -13.39 16.29
N GLU A 438 -9.41 -12.18 16.41
CA GLU A 438 -9.08 -11.55 17.68
C GLU A 438 -10.33 -11.21 18.53
N THR A 439 -11.47 -10.90 17.90
CA THR A 439 -12.73 -10.60 18.59
C THR A 439 -13.64 -11.81 18.86
N ARG A 440 -13.29 -13.02 18.38
CA ARG A 440 -14.16 -14.22 18.39
C ARG A 440 -15.45 -14.10 17.57
N PHE A 441 -15.43 -13.32 16.50
CA PHE A 441 -16.52 -13.31 15.52
C PHE A 441 -16.71 -14.72 14.93
N PRO A 442 -17.95 -15.21 14.73
CA PRO A 442 -18.23 -16.59 14.32
C PRO A 442 -17.94 -16.83 12.82
N MET A 443 -16.65 -16.87 12.48
CA MET A 443 -16.18 -17.00 11.09
C MET A 443 -16.62 -18.29 10.41
N ASP A 444 -16.83 -19.39 11.13
CA ASP A 444 -17.35 -20.64 10.56
C ASP A 444 -18.81 -20.50 10.07
N ASP A 445 -19.67 -19.87 10.87
CA ASP A 445 -21.07 -19.62 10.53
C ASP A 445 -21.17 -18.66 9.33
N PHE A 446 -20.39 -17.57 9.36
CA PHE A 446 -20.27 -16.62 8.24
C PHE A 446 -19.78 -17.32 6.96
N VAL A 447 -18.77 -18.19 7.06
CA VAL A 447 -18.27 -18.95 5.91
C VAL A 447 -19.35 -19.84 5.33
N ASP A 448 -20.07 -20.62 6.14
CA ASP A 448 -21.13 -21.48 5.62
C ASP A 448 -22.28 -20.65 5.04
N GLN A 449 -22.55 -19.45 5.57
CA GLN A 449 -23.49 -18.51 4.96
C GLN A 449 -22.99 -17.92 3.62
N VAL A 450 -21.68 -17.69 3.44
CA VAL A 450 -21.09 -17.30 2.14
C VAL A 450 -21.09 -18.49 1.14
N LEU A 451 -20.91 -19.72 1.62
CA LEU A 451 -21.00 -20.92 0.79
C LEU A 451 -22.44 -21.24 0.36
N HIS A 452 -23.44 -20.92 1.20
CA HIS A 452 -24.84 -21.08 0.88
C HIS A 452 -25.36 -19.95 -0.02
N ASP A 453 -25.35 -18.70 0.47
CA ASP A 453 -25.97 -17.57 -0.21
C ASP A 453 -25.16 -17.13 -1.44
N GLY A 454 -23.83 -17.22 -1.35
CA GLY A 454 -22.88 -16.54 -2.22
C GLY A 454 -22.18 -15.36 -1.58
N ALA A 455 -21.45 -14.59 -2.40
CA ALA A 455 -20.69 -13.42 -1.95
C ALA A 455 -21.50 -12.11 -2.01
N GLY A 456 -22.04 -11.75 -3.19
CA GLY A 456 -22.75 -10.47 -3.37
C GLY A 456 -24.08 -10.33 -2.60
N GLY A 457 -24.70 -11.46 -2.24
CA GLY A 457 -26.08 -11.52 -1.76
C GLY A 457 -27.09 -11.33 -2.90
N GLU A 458 -28.37 -11.16 -2.56
CA GLU A 458 -29.40 -10.79 -3.55
C GLU A 458 -29.24 -9.35 -4.03
N GLN A 459 -29.59 -9.11 -5.30
CA GLN A 459 -29.62 -7.78 -5.90
C GLN A 459 -30.78 -6.95 -5.30
N ARG A 460 -30.53 -6.26 -4.19
CA ARG A 460 -31.49 -5.30 -3.60
C ARG A 460 -31.74 -4.14 -4.57
N GLN A 461 -32.90 -4.16 -5.23
CA GLN A 461 -33.32 -3.15 -6.19
C GLN A 461 -33.64 -1.79 -5.51
N ASP A 462 -33.89 -1.81 -4.20
CA ASP A 462 -34.35 -0.66 -3.41
C ASP A 462 -33.23 0.16 -2.72
N ILE A 463 -31.95 -0.05 -3.06
CA ILE A 463 -30.87 0.79 -2.54
C ILE A 463 -30.85 2.12 -3.32
N PRO A 464 -31.09 3.29 -2.69
CA PRO A 464 -31.18 4.56 -3.42
C PRO A 464 -29.88 4.93 -4.13
N ILE A 465 -29.99 5.33 -5.41
CA ILE A 465 -28.86 5.92 -6.15
C ILE A 465 -28.72 7.39 -5.72
N LEU A 466 -27.95 7.62 -4.65
CA LEU A 466 -27.69 8.96 -4.11
C LEU A 466 -27.07 9.87 -5.19
N GLN A 467 -27.87 10.82 -5.64
CA GLN A 467 -27.46 11.86 -6.59
C GLN A 467 -26.41 12.76 -5.92
N PRO A 468 -25.46 13.35 -6.69
CA PRO A 468 -24.39 14.16 -6.09
C PRO A 468 -24.88 15.26 -5.13
N ARG A 469 -25.96 15.96 -5.51
CA ARG A 469 -26.60 17.01 -4.68
C ARG A 469 -27.24 16.50 -3.40
N GLU A 470 -27.74 15.26 -3.40
CA GLU A 470 -28.31 14.64 -2.19
C GLU A 470 -27.18 14.30 -1.21
N ARG A 471 -25.99 13.94 -1.71
CA ARG A 471 -24.80 13.75 -0.86
C ARG A 471 -24.35 15.08 -0.22
N GLU A 472 -24.18 16.14 -1.03
CA GLU A 472 -23.84 17.48 -0.52
C GLU A 472 -24.83 17.96 0.55
N GLN A 473 -26.14 17.75 0.33
CA GLN A 473 -27.16 18.15 1.29
C GLN A 473 -27.15 17.30 2.57
N ILE A 474 -26.92 15.98 2.48
CA ILE A 474 -26.78 15.11 3.65
C ILE A 474 -25.52 15.44 4.46
N ASP A 475 -24.40 15.72 3.80
CA ASP A 475 -23.15 16.11 4.47
C ASP A 475 -23.30 17.48 5.16
N LEU A 476 -24.00 18.42 4.52
CA LEU A 476 -24.38 19.71 5.14
C LEU A 476 -25.33 19.53 6.34
N GLU A 477 -26.40 18.75 6.21
CA GLU A 477 -27.34 18.50 7.33
C GLU A 477 -26.65 17.78 8.50
N GLN A 478 -25.69 16.88 8.25
CA GLN A 478 -24.87 16.25 9.29
C GLN A 478 -23.84 17.22 9.91
N MET A 479 -23.29 18.15 9.14
CA MET A 479 -22.44 19.24 9.67
C MET A 479 -23.25 20.20 10.53
N GLU A 480 -24.44 20.64 10.10
CA GLU A 480 -25.33 21.50 10.89
C GLU A 480 -25.80 20.82 12.19
N GLN A 481 -26.05 19.51 12.17
CA GLN A 481 -26.32 18.71 13.37
C GLN A 481 -25.10 18.59 14.30
N LYS A 482 -23.87 18.55 13.77
CA LYS A 482 -22.64 18.61 14.58
C LYS A 482 -22.40 20.00 15.17
N VAL A 483 -22.66 21.09 14.43
CA VAL A 483 -22.58 22.46 14.96
C VAL A 483 -23.62 22.66 16.06
N THR A 484 -24.90 22.36 15.81
CA THR A 484 -25.98 22.50 16.81
C THR A 484 -25.99 21.46 17.94
N SER A 485 -25.00 20.55 17.99
CA SER A 485 -24.68 19.75 19.17
C SER A 485 -23.45 20.28 19.91
N LEU A 486 -22.46 20.83 19.23
CA LEU A 486 -21.36 21.58 19.84
C LEU A 486 -21.85 22.87 20.53
N ASP A 487 -22.71 23.66 19.88
CA ASP A 487 -23.32 24.87 20.46
C ASP A 487 -24.02 24.56 21.80
N LYS A 488 -24.69 23.40 21.89
CA LYS A 488 -25.38 22.94 23.11
C LYS A 488 -24.44 22.40 24.19
N MET A 489 -23.24 21.95 23.80
CA MET A 489 -22.19 21.62 24.76
C MET A 489 -21.58 22.90 25.32
N GLU A 490 -21.32 23.93 24.50
CA GLU A 490 -20.88 25.24 24.99
C GLU A 490 -21.95 25.94 25.85
N GLU A 491 -23.25 25.81 25.54
CA GLU A 491 -24.33 26.31 26.41
C GLU A 491 -24.38 25.60 27.77
N THR A 492 -24.07 24.29 27.84
CA THR A 492 -24.07 23.54 29.11
C THR A 492 -22.80 23.77 29.93
N ASP A 493 -21.61 23.80 29.30
CA ASP A 493 -20.37 24.20 29.98
C ASP A 493 -20.48 25.64 30.54
N MET A 494 -21.17 26.55 29.83
CA MET A 494 -21.48 27.89 30.33
C MET A 494 -22.46 27.92 31.51
N GLU A 495 -23.29 26.90 31.74
CA GLU A 495 -24.11 26.82 32.96
C GLU A 495 -23.30 26.23 34.13
N ASP A 496 -22.50 25.19 33.89
CA ASP A 496 -21.63 24.61 34.93
C ASP A 496 -20.52 25.57 35.39
N GLU A 497 -19.94 26.42 34.52
CA GLU A 497 -19.03 27.50 34.95
C GLU A 497 -19.71 28.50 35.88
N LYS A 498 -21.00 28.83 35.66
CA LYS A 498 -21.75 29.74 36.54
C LYS A 498 -22.06 29.09 37.90
N VAL A 499 -22.35 27.79 37.91
CA VAL A 499 -22.53 27.02 39.15
C VAL A 499 -21.22 26.92 39.93
N MET A 500 -20.08 26.70 39.25
CA MET A 500 -18.74 26.74 39.86
C MET A 500 -18.40 28.12 40.43
N ALA A 501 -18.68 29.22 39.70
CA ALA A 501 -18.42 30.57 40.18
C ALA A 501 -19.16 30.90 41.49
N ALA A 502 -20.45 30.54 41.59
CA ALA A 502 -21.24 30.72 42.81
C ALA A 502 -20.73 29.85 43.99
N ALA A 503 -20.14 28.68 43.69
CA ALA A 503 -19.48 27.82 44.69
C ALA A 503 -18.13 28.38 45.18
N VAL A 504 -17.48 29.27 44.41
CA VAL A 504 -16.24 29.96 44.82
C VAL A 504 -16.54 31.17 45.70
N GLU A 505 -17.49 32.04 45.33
CA GLU A 505 -17.87 33.20 46.16
C GLU A 505 -18.31 32.77 47.57
N THR A 506 -19.05 31.67 47.68
CA THR A 506 -19.48 31.10 48.96
C THR A 506 -18.36 30.43 49.78
N GLN A 507 -17.20 30.14 49.18
CA GLN A 507 -16.01 29.72 49.92
C GLN A 507 -15.18 30.93 50.40
N GLU A 508 -15.03 31.98 49.60
CA GLU A 508 -14.23 33.16 49.98
C GLU A 508 -14.79 33.87 51.22
N GLU A 509 -16.11 33.97 51.39
CA GLU A 509 -16.71 34.53 52.61
C GLU A 509 -16.32 33.73 53.88
N THR A 510 -16.30 32.39 53.80
CA THR A 510 -15.94 31.55 54.96
C THR A 510 -14.45 31.63 55.33
N VAL A 511 -13.57 31.85 54.35
CA VAL A 511 -12.14 32.09 54.58
C VAL A 511 -11.90 33.49 55.17
N ALA A 512 -12.69 34.49 54.76
CA ALA A 512 -12.61 35.86 55.25
C ALA A 512 -13.02 36.04 56.73
N GLU A 513 -13.88 35.17 57.27
CA GLU A 513 -14.13 35.11 58.72
C GLU A 513 -12.99 34.42 59.47
N ALA A 514 -12.48 33.29 58.95
CA ALA A 514 -11.41 32.52 59.60
C ALA A 514 -10.11 33.33 59.78
N GLY A 515 -9.73 34.16 58.79
CA GLY A 515 -8.52 35.00 58.87
C GLY A 515 -8.51 35.96 60.07
N LYS A 516 -9.66 36.57 60.39
CA LYS A 516 -9.79 37.57 61.47
C LYS A 516 -9.53 37.00 62.87
N ALA A 517 -9.63 35.68 63.05
CA ALA A 517 -9.32 35.01 64.31
C ALA A 517 -7.82 34.75 64.53
N VAL A 518 -7.00 34.74 63.47
CA VAL A 518 -5.58 34.33 63.54
C VAL A 518 -4.65 35.51 63.88
N ASP A 519 -4.91 36.70 63.34
CA ASP A 519 -4.04 37.86 63.52
C ASP A 519 -4.04 38.42 64.96
N ALA A 520 -5.05 38.09 65.76
CA ALA A 520 -5.15 38.47 67.18
C ALA A 520 -4.07 37.81 68.08
N ILE A 521 -3.29 36.84 67.57
CA ILE A 521 -2.40 35.98 68.37
C ILE A 521 -0.90 36.29 68.13
N LYS A 522 -0.54 37.12 67.14
CA LYS A 522 0.86 37.27 66.65
C LYS A 522 1.58 38.59 66.97
N GLN A 523 1.22 39.26 68.08
CA GLN A 523 2.03 40.34 68.67
C GLN A 523 2.47 39.90 70.08
N PRO A 524 3.65 39.25 70.26
CA PRO A 524 4.94 39.95 70.10
C PRO A 524 6.19 39.05 69.80
N GLU A 525 6.76 39.08 68.59
CA GLU A 525 8.09 38.44 68.33
C GLU A 525 9.12 39.27 67.52
N GLU A 526 8.72 40.30 66.75
CA GLU A 526 9.64 40.93 65.80
C GLU A 526 10.76 41.79 66.42
N GLU A 527 10.55 42.37 67.61
CA GLU A 527 11.54 43.25 68.27
C GLU A 527 12.90 42.57 68.54
N LYS A 528 12.98 41.23 68.56
CA LYS A 528 14.21 40.49 68.89
C LYS A 528 15.15 40.22 67.71
N LYS A 529 14.74 40.44 66.45
CA LYS A 529 15.55 40.07 65.27
C LYS A 529 16.37 41.22 64.66
N LEU A 530 16.09 42.48 65.01
CA LEU A 530 16.74 43.66 64.42
C LEU A 530 18.23 43.85 64.82
N ALA A 531 18.74 43.09 65.80
CA ALA A 531 20.07 43.27 66.37
C ALA A 531 21.24 42.61 65.59
N ALA A 532 20.98 41.60 64.74
CA ALA A 532 22.04 40.75 64.19
C ALA A 532 22.69 41.28 62.89
N ALA A 533 21.97 42.05 62.07
CA ALA A 533 22.32 42.31 60.67
C ALA A 533 23.31 43.48 60.43
N LYS A 534 24.40 43.59 61.23
CA LYS A 534 25.45 44.62 61.03
C LYS A 534 26.88 44.11 61.25
N ARG A 535 27.47 43.38 60.27
CA ARG A 535 28.94 43.36 59.99
C ARG A 535 29.35 42.55 58.73
N ARG A 536 29.93 43.27 57.73
CA ARG A 536 30.88 42.81 56.66
C ARG A 536 30.34 41.85 55.56
N GLY A 537 30.86 41.86 54.30
CA GLY A 537 31.65 42.93 53.62
C GLY A 537 32.63 42.56 52.47
N ARG A 538 32.14 42.36 51.23
CA ARG A 538 32.82 42.50 49.88
C ARG A 538 33.95 41.51 49.40
N PRO A 539 34.28 41.45 48.06
CA PRO A 539 35.05 40.35 47.39
C PRO A 539 36.21 40.74 46.40
N LYS A 540 36.89 39.75 45.76
CA LYS A 540 37.77 39.77 44.53
C LYS A 540 38.26 38.32 44.18
N LYS A 541 38.86 37.92 43.03
CA LYS A 541 39.12 38.45 41.65
C LYS A 541 39.10 37.30 40.59
N GLU A 542 40.20 37.01 39.87
CA GLU A 542 40.36 36.17 38.63
C GLU A 542 41.82 35.61 38.52
N GLU A 543 42.18 34.96 37.39
CA GLU A 543 43.52 34.43 36.93
C GLU A 543 43.92 33.02 37.48
N GLY A 544 44.70 32.16 36.80
CA GLY A 544 45.28 32.16 35.43
C GLY A 544 46.26 30.99 35.14
N GLU A 545 46.50 30.68 33.85
CA GLU A 545 47.65 29.95 33.23
C GLU A 545 47.98 28.41 33.37
N ALA A 546 48.37 27.84 32.21
CA ALA A 546 49.49 26.90 31.90
C ALA A 546 49.55 25.37 32.28
N LYS A 547 50.28 24.62 31.40
CA LYS A 547 50.72 23.19 31.46
C LYS A 547 52.25 23.14 31.87
N PRO A 548 53.07 22.03 31.82
CA PRO A 548 52.84 20.61 31.40
C PRO A 548 53.67 19.48 32.12
N LYS A 549 53.63 18.23 31.58
CA LYS A 549 54.65 17.12 31.56
C LYS A 549 55.02 16.29 32.82
N ALA A 550 54.86 14.95 32.73
CA ALA A 550 55.78 13.83 33.13
C ALA A 550 55.02 12.47 32.97
N ALA A 551 55.47 11.39 32.30
CA ALA A 551 56.61 10.45 32.50
C ALA A 551 56.43 9.45 33.67
N ALA A 552 56.79 8.14 33.62
CA ALA A 552 57.16 7.18 32.55
C ALA A 552 57.36 5.72 33.11
N LYS A 553 57.61 4.71 32.24
CA LYS A 553 58.15 3.33 32.52
C LYS A 553 57.17 2.33 33.21
N LYS A 554 57.26 0.97 33.14
CA LYS A 554 58.26 -0.09 32.78
C LYS A 554 57.51 -1.27 32.07
N THR A 555 57.98 -1.94 30.98
CA THR A 555 58.79 -3.22 30.88
C THR A 555 58.33 -4.40 31.79
N THR A 556 58.24 -5.70 31.46
CA THR A 556 58.73 -6.65 30.38
C THR A 556 57.72 -7.82 30.19
N ALA A 557 57.60 -8.68 29.14
CA ALA A 557 58.38 -9.12 27.95
C ALA A 557 59.07 -10.53 28.01
N LYS A 558 58.92 -11.35 26.94
CA LYS A 558 59.36 -12.78 26.69
C LYS A 558 58.38 -13.88 27.23
N LYS A 559 58.26 -15.11 26.67
CA LYS A 559 58.95 -15.84 25.57
C LYS A 559 58.05 -16.97 24.95
N ALA A 560 58.34 -17.45 23.74
CA ALA A 560 57.81 -18.71 23.14
C ALA A 560 58.90 -19.83 23.11
N PRO A 561 58.62 -21.10 22.73
CA PRO A 561 58.77 -21.50 21.30
C PRO A 561 57.96 -22.72 20.74
N SER A 562 57.86 -22.73 19.39
CA SER A 562 57.65 -23.79 18.36
C SER A 562 57.61 -25.31 18.60
N THR A 563 56.85 -26.02 17.74
CA THR A 563 57.29 -27.09 16.76
C THR A 563 56.21 -27.27 15.65
N ARG A 564 56.51 -27.27 14.33
CA ARG A 564 56.86 -28.40 13.38
C ARG A 564 55.76 -29.48 13.23
N ASN A 565 55.40 -30.03 12.05
CA ASN A 565 55.96 -30.13 10.66
C ASN A 565 54.85 -29.80 9.60
N ALA A 566 55.07 -29.42 8.33
CA ALA A 566 55.83 -29.96 7.16
C ALA A 566 55.25 -31.29 6.59
N ALA A 567 55.10 -31.54 5.27
CA ALA A 567 55.23 -30.77 4.01
C ALA A 567 54.12 -31.27 3.01
N SER A 568 54.09 -31.22 1.67
CA SER A 568 54.87 -30.74 0.48
C SER A 568 53.91 -30.82 -0.75
N ALA A 569 53.86 -30.00 -1.82
CA ALA A 569 54.81 -29.22 -2.65
C ALA A 569 55.27 -29.90 -3.97
N SER A 570 54.83 -29.38 -5.14
CA SER A 570 55.43 -29.51 -6.50
C SER A 570 54.61 -28.65 -7.52
N THR A 571 55.07 -27.53 -8.12
CA THR A 571 55.99 -27.32 -9.29
C THR A 571 55.51 -27.85 -10.66
N ALA A 572 55.64 -27.16 -11.81
CA ALA A 572 56.08 -25.78 -12.17
C ALA A 572 55.71 -25.44 -13.66
N LYS A 573 55.77 -24.18 -14.15
CA LYS A 573 56.89 -23.59 -14.96
C LYS A 573 56.60 -22.12 -15.40
N LYS A 574 57.61 -21.43 -15.97
CA LYS A 574 57.63 -19.98 -16.33
C LYS A 574 57.64 -19.68 -17.85
N LYS A 575 57.10 -18.51 -18.25
CA LYS A 575 57.63 -17.46 -19.20
C LYS A 575 56.48 -16.43 -19.44
N VAL A 576 56.55 -15.08 -19.37
CA VAL A 576 57.58 -14.00 -19.43
C VAL A 576 57.68 -13.26 -20.79
N ALA A 577 56.95 -12.13 -20.88
CA ALA A 577 57.18 -10.85 -21.62
C ALA A 577 56.04 -9.89 -21.12
N GLU A 578 56.23 -8.66 -20.61
CA GLU A 578 56.77 -7.40 -21.18
C GLU A 578 56.14 -7.02 -22.54
N LYS A 579 55.64 -5.81 -22.84
CA LYS A 579 55.47 -4.47 -22.18
C LYS A 579 54.35 -3.74 -23.01
N ALA A 580 53.70 -2.61 -22.67
CA ALA A 580 53.91 -1.52 -21.71
C ALA A 580 52.55 -0.85 -21.31
N ALA A 581 52.60 0.13 -20.40
CA ALA A 581 51.53 1.08 -20.05
C ALA A 581 51.70 2.42 -20.85
N PRO A 582 50.96 3.54 -20.64
CA PRO A 582 49.90 3.80 -19.64
C PRO A 582 48.67 4.63 -20.12
N LYS A 583 47.66 4.75 -19.24
CA LYS A 583 47.20 6.03 -18.66
C LYS A 583 46.15 5.81 -17.58
N GLU A 584 46.21 6.62 -16.52
CA GLU A 584 45.21 6.63 -15.45
C GLU A 584 43.99 7.46 -15.85
N VAL A 585 42.80 7.00 -15.48
CA VAL A 585 41.57 7.79 -15.43
C VAL A 585 40.92 7.50 -14.08
N ASN A 586 40.65 8.55 -13.29
CA ASN A 586 40.04 8.38 -11.97
C ASN A 586 38.61 7.82 -12.11
N PRO A 587 38.25 6.75 -11.39
CA PRO A 587 36.85 6.37 -11.26
C PRO A 587 36.09 7.44 -10.46
N PRO A 588 34.82 7.74 -10.79
CA PRO A 588 34.02 8.68 -10.03
C PRO A 588 33.84 8.20 -8.58
N ALA A 589 33.78 9.15 -7.65
CA ALA A 589 33.76 8.85 -6.23
C ALA A 589 32.56 7.98 -5.85
N ARG A 590 32.82 6.83 -5.19
CA ARG A 590 31.78 6.08 -4.49
C ARG A 590 31.12 7.00 -3.46
N ARG A 591 29.89 7.44 -3.71
CA ARG A 591 29.02 7.95 -2.65
C ARG A 591 28.92 6.86 -1.58
N LYS A 592 28.92 7.26 -0.32
CA LYS A 592 28.79 6.32 0.80
C LYS A 592 27.46 5.58 0.64
N LYS A 593 27.46 4.27 0.95
CA LYS A 593 26.22 3.65 1.42
C LYS A 593 25.91 4.32 2.75
N GLU A 594 24.84 5.09 2.79
CA GLU A 594 24.12 5.31 4.04
C GLU A 594 23.17 4.11 4.19
N GLU A 595 23.24 3.46 5.35
CA GLU A 595 22.59 2.18 5.57
C GLU A 595 21.11 2.42 5.88
N LEU A 596 20.29 2.45 4.83
CA LEU A 596 18.84 2.27 4.95
C LEU A 596 18.59 0.94 5.68
N PRO A 597 17.75 0.91 6.72
CA PRO A 597 17.51 -0.30 7.51
C PRO A 597 16.87 -1.37 6.63
N TYR A 598 17.35 -2.60 6.77
CA TYR A 598 16.79 -3.77 6.10
C TYR A 598 15.36 -4.03 6.60
N TYR A 599 14.38 -3.63 5.79
CA TYR A 599 12.99 -4.09 5.86
C TYR A 599 12.74 -5.06 4.69
N LEU A 600 13.17 -6.30 4.92
CA LEU A 600 12.77 -7.53 4.26
C LEU A 600 12.64 -8.56 5.40
N LEU A 601 11.68 -9.46 5.40
CA LEU A 601 10.87 -9.94 4.27
C LEU A 601 9.46 -9.35 4.23
#